data_AF-A0A2E2FLW9-F1
#
_entry.id   AF-A0A2E2FLW9-F1
#
_cell.length_a   1.000
_cell.length_b   1.000
_cell.length_c   1.000
_cell.angle_alpha   90.00
_cell.angle_beta   90.00
_cell.angle_gamma   90.00
#
_symmetry.space_group_name_H-M   'P 1'
#
loop_
_entity.id
_entity.type
_entity.pdbx_description
1 polymer ?
#
loop_
_entity_poly.entity_id
_entity_poly.type
_entity_poly.pdbx_seq_one_letter_code
_entity_poly.pdbx_strand_id
1 'polypeptide(L)'
;MHLKTACSFALAFLFTAFLLQAQETILLKDQTKVIYTMNAGRLDGEYTSYYANGQLKASGHYRANQRIGEWTFYTEDGEEKVVREYKSSQQFDQVYPHEPTERKAIATNAYELEKMENNCYPFASIEAGNILWSSRFWQVLPKEENPLLYENNLLFNTLKEGIEDRTVFAYHPSDEILASPLKHDQVDFKNGELLYFKTKEEAFYDKTRKVTEMRIVTLVPVVKIENDTIDLFTVYYPEIREQLGQASLQPQKSQSIAESLDDLFYLRDFYGEIYKVTNSYNKPLKAYTPSDQLQEAALRKYFEFIELTNRMVFEE
;
A
#
# COMPACT_ATOMS: atom_id res chain seq x y z
N MET A 1 -60.24 -34.38 -2.35
CA MET A 1 -59.81 -34.22 -3.76
C MET A 1 -60.57 -33.03 -4.32
N HIS A 2 -60.03 -31.89 -4.75
CA HIS A 2 -58.67 -31.43 -5.01
C HIS A 2 -58.56 -29.96 -4.53
N LEU A 3 -57.43 -29.62 -3.89
CA LEU A 3 -57.05 -28.28 -3.47
C LEU A 3 -56.74 -27.41 -4.71
N LYS A 4 -57.28 -26.19 -4.76
CA LYS A 4 -56.88 -25.16 -5.72
C LYS A 4 -55.58 -24.51 -5.23
N THR A 5 -54.50 -24.71 -5.96
CA THR A 5 -53.25 -23.94 -5.85
C THR A 5 -53.43 -22.57 -6.51
N ALA A 6 -53.37 -21.50 -5.73
CA ALA A 6 -53.16 -20.15 -6.23
C ALA A 6 -51.72 -19.75 -5.91
N CYS A 7 -50.87 -19.69 -6.93
CA CYS A 7 -49.52 -19.16 -6.88
C CYS A 7 -49.56 -17.68 -6.49
N SER A 8 -48.97 -17.33 -5.35
CA SER A 8 -48.67 -15.95 -5.00
C SER A 8 -47.30 -15.61 -5.60
N PHE A 9 -47.28 -14.76 -6.64
CA PHE A 9 -46.05 -14.15 -7.15
C PHE A 9 -45.61 -13.08 -6.15
N ALA A 10 -44.66 -13.41 -5.28
CA ALA A 10 -43.93 -12.42 -4.50
C ALA A 10 -42.91 -11.74 -5.43
N LEU A 11 -43.22 -10.51 -5.84
CA LEU A 11 -42.30 -9.65 -6.59
C LEU A 11 -41.23 -9.14 -5.61
N ALA A 12 -40.08 -9.80 -5.57
CA ALA A 12 -38.93 -9.35 -4.79
C ALA A 12 -38.29 -8.14 -5.49
N PHE A 13 -38.56 -6.93 -5.00
CA PHE A 13 -37.77 -5.75 -5.32
C PHE A 13 -36.42 -5.87 -4.61
N LEU A 14 -35.39 -6.30 -5.34
CA LEU A 14 -34.00 -6.12 -4.94
C LEU A 14 -33.66 -4.63 -5.01
N PHE A 15 -33.82 -3.92 -3.89
CA PHE A 15 -33.19 -2.61 -3.69
C PHE A 15 -31.69 -2.86 -3.49
N THR A 16 -30.91 -2.86 -4.58
CA THR A 16 -29.47 -2.63 -4.46
C THR A 16 -29.28 -1.15 -4.15
N ALA A 17 -29.18 -0.83 -2.86
CA ALA A 17 -28.68 0.47 -2.44
C ALA A 17 -27.22 0.58 -2.89
N PHE A 18 -26.99 1.26 -4.00
CA PHE A 18 -25.65 1.66 -4.40
C PHE A 18 -25.24 2.77 -3.43
N LEU A 19 -24.40 2.44 -2.45
CA LEU A 19 -23.78 3.46 -1.60
C LEU A 19 -22.86 4.28 -2.50
N LEU A 20 -23.25 5.51 -2.80
CA LEU A 20 -22.37 6.46 -3.48
C LEU A 20 -21.22 6.76 -2.51
N GLN A 21 -20.05 6.19 -2.75
CA GLN A 21 -18.85 6.57 -2.00
C GLN A 21 -18.47 8.00 -2.40
N ALA A 22 -18.15 8.83 -1.40
CA ALA A 22 -17.78 10.21 -1.65
C ALA A 22 -16.42 10.29 -2.34
N GLN A 23 -16.35 11.01 -3.44
CA GLN A 23 -15.08 11.37 -4.06
C GLN A 23 -14.47 12.55 -3.30
N GLU A 24 -13.18 12.45 -3.02
CA GLU A 24 -12.34 13.50 -2.45
C GLU A 24 -11.49 14.15 -3.53
N THR A 25 -10.91 15.31 -3.23
CA THR A 25 -10.02 16.02 -4.14
C THR A 25 -8.81 16.55 -3.42
N ILE A 26 -7.64 16.39 -4.03
CA ILE A 26 -6.38 16.95 -3.55
C ILE A 26 -5.63 17.62 -4.70
N LEU A 27 -5.01 18.77 -4.42
CA LEU A 27 -4.21 19.52 -5.38
C LEU A 27 -2.74 19.42 -4.98
N LEU A 28 -1.88 18.81 -5.79
CA LEU A 28 -0.45 18.65 -5.48
C LEU A 28 0.34 19.94 -5.71
N LYS A 29 1.61 19.96 -5.30
CA LYS A 29 2.48 21.16 -5.38
C LYS A 29 2.65 21.68 -6.80
N ASP A 30 2.69 20.78 -7.77
CA ASP A 30 2.81 21.11 -9.19
C ASP A 30 1.46 21.37 -9.87
N GLN A 31 0.41 21.63 -9.08
CA GLN A 31 -0.96 21.87 -9.53
C GLN A 31 -1.65 20.65 -10.16
N THR A 32 -1.07 19.45 -10.07
CA THR A 32 -1.77 18.22 -10.42
C THR A 32 -2.99 18.07 -9.51
N LYS A 33 -4.20 18.00 -10.09
CA LYS A 33 -5.43 17.75 -9.35
C LYS A 33 -5.73 16.25 -9.37
N VAL A 34 -6.01 15.66 -8.22
CA VAL A 34 -6.38 14.26 -8.08
C VAL A 34 -7.76 14.18 -7.44
N ILE A 35 -8.65 13.41 -8.05
CA ILE A 35 -9.97 13.03 -7.55
C ILE A 35 -9.90 11.54 -7.26
N TYR A 36 -10.31 11.12 -6.07
CA TYR A 36 -10.15 9.74 -5.63
C TYR A 36 -11.24 9.35 -4.64
N THR A 37 -11.47 8.05 -4.50
CA THR A 37 -12.36 7.49 -3.49
C THR A 37 -11.55 6.72 -2.45
N MET A 38 -11.91 6.89 -1.17
CA MET A 38 -11.33 6.15 -0.06
C MET A 38 -12.39 5.26 0.61
N ASN A 39 -11.95 4.11 1.10
CA ASN A 39 -12.70 3.31 2.05
C ASN A 39 -11.75 2.79 3.14
N ALA A 40 -12.09 3.03 4.42
CA ALA A 40 -11.28 2.62 5.57
C ALA A 40 -9.78 2.93 5.41
N GLY A 41 -9.45 4.18 5.04
CA GLY A 41 -8.07 4.62 4.85
C GLY A 41 -7.36 4.07 3.62
N ARG A 42 -8.02 3.32 2.72
CA ARG A 42 -7.42 2.79 1.50
C ARG A 42 -8.07 3.43 0.27
N LEU A 43 -7.32 3.58 -0.81
CA LEU A 43 -7.90 3.89 -2.11
C LEU A 43 -8.79 2.73 -2.54
N ASP A 44 -10.07 3.03 -2.77
CA ASP A 44 -11.08 2.04 -3.12
C ASP A 44 -12.18 2.73 -3.93
N GLY A 45 -12.29 2.40 -5.21
CA GLY A 45 -13.18 3.05 -6.17
C GLY A 45 -12.43 3.87 -7.22
N GLU A 46 -13.13 4.86 -7.77
CA GLU A 46 -12.67 5.67 -8.90
C GLU A 46 -11.45 6.52 -8.55
N TYR A 47 -10.55 6.64 -9.51
CA TYR A 47 -9.39 7.51 -9.46
C TYR A 47 -9.26 8.30 -10.76
N THR A 48 -9.03 9.60 -10.64
CA THR A 48 -8.77 10.46 -11.79
C THR A 48 -7.76 11.53 -11.43
N SER A 49 -6.73 11.71 -12.24
CA SER A 49 -5.75 12.78 -12.09
C SER A 49 -5.76 13.68 -13.32
N TYR A 50 -5.43 14.95 -13.12
CA TYR A 50 -5.37 15.98 -14.14
C TYR A 50 -4.05 16.72 -14.06
N TYR A 51 -3.48 17.04 -15.21
CA TYR A 51 -2.34 17.95 -15.33
C TYR A 51 -2.71 19.36 -14.84
N ALA A 52 -1.69 20.19 -14.63
CA ALA A 52 -1.87 21.60 -14.24
C ALA A 52 -2.71 22.40 -15.25
N ASN A 53 -2.68 22.02 -16.53
CA ASN A 53 -3.49 22.62 -17.59
C ASN A 53 -4.97 22.16 -17.58
N GLY A 54 -5.34 21.28 -16.66
CA GLY A 54 -6.70 20.75 -16.50
C GLY A 54 -7.03 19.56 -17.39
N GLN A 55 -6.13 19.12 -18.27
CA GLN A 55 -6.32 17.93 -19.08
C GLN A 55 -6.18 16.65 -18.27
N LEU A 56 -6.89 15.60 -18.70
CA LEU A 56 -6.86 14.29 -18.08
C LEU A 56 -5.45 13.71 -18.15
N LYS A 57 -4.97 13.13 -17.05
CA LYS A 57 -3.63 12.57 -16.93
C LYS A 57 -3.65 11.06 -16.74
N ALA A 58 -4.48 10.58 -15.82
CA ALA A 58 -4.72 9.16 -15.63
C ALA A 58 -6.11 8.92 -15.06
N SER A 59 -6.74 7.82 -15.45
CA SER A 59 -8.00 7.34 -14.88
C SER A 59 -8.00 5.83 -14.71
N GLY A 60 -8.73 5.34 -13.72
CA GLY A 60 -8.88 3.92 -13.44
C GLY A 60 -9.48 3.67 -12.06
N HIS A 61 -9.41 2.41 -11.62
CA HIS A 61 -10.02 1.97 -10.37
C HIS A 61 -8.99 1.42 -9.39
N TYR A 62 -9.17 1.73 -8.11
CA TYR A 62 -8.50 1.08 -7.00
C TYR A 62 -9.42 0.12 -6.25
N ARG A 63 -8.83 -0.89 -5.63
CA ARG A 63 -9.42 -1.69 -4.56
C ARG A 63 -8.35 -1.94 -3.51
N ALA A 64 -8.59 -1.57 -2.26
CA ALA A 64 -7.63 -1.73 -1.17
C ALA A 64 -6.20 -1.30 -1.54
N ASN A 65 -6.03 -0.06 -2.05
CA ASN A 65 -4.75 0.50 -2.55
C ASN A 65 -4.16 -0.16 -3.81
N GLN A 66 -4.77 -1.22 -4.34
CA GLN A 66 -4.32 -1.88 -5.57
C GLN A 66 -5.02 -1.34 -6.80
N ARG A 67 -4.26 -1.04 -7.86
CA ARG A 67 -4.84 -0.79 -9.19
C ARG A 67 -5.48 -2.06 -9.71
N ILE A 68 -6.71 -1.94 -10.19
CA ILE A 68 -7.46 -3.03 -10.81
C ILE A 68 -8.13 -2.55 -12.10
N GLY A 69 -8.36 -3.48 -13.02
CA GLY A 69 -9.07 -3.24 -14.27
C GLY A 69 -8.30 -2.33 -15.24
N GLU A 70 -9.05 -1.76 -16.18
CA GLU A 70 -8.50 -0.85 -17.17
C GLU A 70 -8.05 0.47 -16.52
N TRP A 71 -6.83 0.88 -16.87
CA TRP A 71 -6.23 2.16 -16.52
C TRP A 71 -5.70 2.83 -17.78
N THR A 72 -6.06 4.08 -17.98
CA THR A 72 -5.63 4.87 -19.13
C THR A 72 -4.77 6.03 -18.68
N PHE A 73 -3.66 6.25 -19.38
CA PHE A 73 -2.69 7.30 -19.15
C PHE A 73 -2.58 8.18 -20.39
N TYR A 74 -2.63 9.49 -20.19
CA TYR A 74 -2.74 10.50 -21.24
C TYR A 74 -1.51 11.41 -21.26
N THR A 75 -1.20 12.00 -22.41
CA THR A 75 -0.20 13.07 -22.53
C THR A 75 -0.72 14.40 -22.01
N GLU A 76 0.17 15.38 -21.79
CA GLU A 76 -0.19 16.77 -21.48
C GLU A 76 -0.94 17.50 -22.60
N ASP A 77 -1.06 16.90 -23.80
CA ASP A 77 -1.85 17.38 -24.93
C ASP A 77 -3.24 16.71 -25.00
N GLY A 78 -3.47 15.67 -24.19
CA GLY A 78 -4.76 15.01 -24.03
C GLY A 78 -4.90 13.71 -24.84
N GLU A 79 -3.82 13.25 -25.45
CA GLU A 79 -3.80 12.02 -26.24
C GLU A 79 -3.63 10.80 -25.34
N GLU A 80 -4.36 9.71 -25.61
CA GLU A 80 -4.12 8.43 -24.95
C GLU A 80 -2.72 7.92 -25.31
N LYS A 81 -1.90 7.66 -24.29
CA LYS A 81 -0.52 7.22 -24.50
C LYS A 81 -0.31 5.77 -24.09
N VAL A 82 -0.93 5.33 -23.00
CA VAL A 82 -0.83 3.95 -22.52
C VAL A 82 -2.16 3.50 -21.93
N VAL A 83 -2.58 2.28 -22.25
CA VAL A 83 -3.64 1.58 -21.54
C VAL A 83 -3.04 0.34 -20.88
N ARG A 84 -3.41 0.08 -19.64
CA ARG A 84 -3.01 -1.12 -18.89
C ARG A 84 -4.22 -1.80 -18.31
N GLU A 85 -4.27 -3.12 -18.40
CA GLU A 85 -5.26 -3.95 -17.73
C GLU A 85 -4.63 -4.56 -16.47
N TYR A 86 -4.95 -3.99 -15.31
CA TYR A 86 -4.35 -4.38 -14.03
C TYR A 86 -5.10 -5.51 -13.34
N LYS A 87 -4.37 -6.56 -12.96
CA LYS A 87 -4.82 -7.56 -11.97
C LYS A 87 -4.48 -7.10 -10.54
N SER A 88 -3.32 -6.47 -10.40
CA SER A 88 -2.85 -5.75 -9.21
C SER A 88 -1.89 -4.66 -9.65
N SER A 89 -1.49 -3.72 -8.78
CA SER A 89 -0.55 -2.63 -9.13
C SER A 89 0.78 -3.11 -9.72
N GLN A 90 1.11 -4.38 -9.48
CA GLN A 90 2.35 -5.03 -9.83
C GLN A 90 2.21 -6.01 -11.01
N GLN A 91 0.99 -6.36 -11.42
CA GLN A 91 0.72 -7.29 -12.51
C GLN A 91 -0.34 -6.71 -13.45
N PHE A 92 0.04 -6.45 -14.68
CA PHE A 92 -0.83 -5.91 -15.72
C PHE A 92 -0.36 -6.29 -17.12
N ASP A 93 -1.29 -6.27 -18.06
CA ASP A 93 -0.98 -6.26 -19.48
C ASP A 93 -0.97 -4.83 -20.02
N GLN A 94 -0.01 -4.50 -20.90
CA GLN A 94 0.09 -3.15 -21.47
C GLN A 94 -0.25 -3.16 -22.96
N VAL A 95 -1.07 -2.18 -23.34
CA VAL A 95 -1.53 -1.95 -24.70
C VAL A 95 -1.19 -0.52 -25.08
N TYR A 96 -0.55 -0.34 -26.23
CA TYR A 96 -0.38 1.01 -26.80
C TYR A 96 -1.55 1.28 -27.75
N PRO A 97 -2.25 2.41 -27.59
CA PRO A 97 -3.24 2.83 -28.58
C PRO A 97 -2.49 3.26 -29.83
N HIS A 98 -2.46 2.42 -30.87
CA HIS A 98 -1.95 2.84 -32.17
C HIS A 98 -3.03 3.56 -32.98
N GLU A 99 -4.32 3.34 -32.65
CA GLU A 99 -5.54 4.08 -33.04
C GLU A 99 -6.69 3.61 -32.09
N PRO A 100 -7.76 4.39 -31.83
CA PRO A 100 -8.86 4.00 -30.93
C PRO A 100 -9.52 2.65 -31.27
N THR A 101 -9.48 2.27 -32.54
CA THR A 101 -10.06 1.02 -33.07
C THR A 101 -9.06 -0.14 -33.16
N GLU A 102 -7.75 0.11 -33.03
CA GLU A 102 -6.69 -0.91 -33.13
C GLU A 102 -5.77 -0.85 -31.91
N ARG A 103 -6.26 -1.39 -30.80
CA ARG A 103 -5.46 -1.73 -29.61
C ARG A 103 -4.60 -2.96 -29.93
N LYS A 104 -3.30 -2.78 -30.21
CA LYS A 104 -2.35 -3.89 -30.36
C LYS A 104 -1.68 -4.15 -29.01
N ALA A 105 -1.79 -5.37 -28.50
CA ALA A 105 -1.00 -5.82 -27.35
C ALA A 105 0.47 -5.91 -27.76
N ILE A 106 1.36 -5.18 -27.09
CA ILE A 106 2.79 -5.12 -27.45
C ILE A 106 3.68 -5.79 -26.39
N ALA A 107 3.23 -5.95 -25.14
CA ALA A 107 3.97 -6.74 -24.14
C ALA A 107 3.09 -7.18 -22.97
N THR A 108 3.25 -8.45 -22.58
CA THR A 108 2.62 -9.16 -21.47
C THR A 108 3.43 -9.01 -20.17
N ASN A 109 2.71 -8.67 -19.09
CA ASN A 109 3.04 -8.76 -17.66
C ASN A 109 4.29 -8.06 -17.11
N ALA A 110 4.07 -7.15 -16.14
CA ALA A 110 5.11 -6.65 -15.24
C ALA A 110 5.79 -7.78 -14.41
N TYR A 111 5.05 -8.82 -14.01
CA TYR A 111 5.48 -10.18 -13.65
C TYR A 111 4.26 -11.06 -13.27
N GLU A 112 4.39 -12.40 -13.26
CA GLU A 112 3.37 -13.29 -12.71
C GLU A 112 3.45 -13.34 -11.18
N LEU A 113 2.37 -12.92 -10.53
CA LEU A 113 2.22 -12.92 -9.08
C LEU A 113 1.77 -14.30 -8.60
N GLU A 114 2.73 -15.16 -8.29
CA GLU A 114 2.47 -16.44 -7.64
C GLU A 114 3.19 -16.50 -6.30
N LYS A 115 2.51 -17.05 -5.29
CA LYS A 115 3.11 -17.25 -3.97
C LYS A 115 4.09 -18.42 -4.03
N MET A 116 5.19 -18.28 -3.30
CA MET A 116 6.16 -19.35 -3.07
C MET A 116 5.61 -20.37 -2.05
N GLU A 117 6.33 -21.48 -1.84
CA GLU A 117 5.96 -22.52 -0.87
C GLU A 117 5.77 -21.99 0.56
N ASN A 118 6.45 -20.89 0.91
CA ASN A 118 6.34 -20.22 2.20
C ASN A 118 5.17 -19.20 2.29
N ASN A 119 4.23 -19.23 1.34
CA ASN A 119 3.05 -18.36 1.26
C ASN A 119 3.38 -16.86 1.07
N CYS A 120 4.61 -16.51 0.69
CA CYS A 120 5.00 -15.14 0.37
C CYS A 120 5.07 -14.92 -1.15
N TYR A 121 4.72 -13.71 -1.60
CA TYR A 121 5.07 -13.29 -2.95
C TYR A 121 6.58 -13.00 -3.07
N PRO A 122 7.25 -13.42 -4.15
CA PRO A 122 8.67 -13.17 -4.32
C PRO A 122 8.95 -11.69 -4.53
N PHE A 123 10.01 -11.17 -3.91
CA PHE A 123 10.53 -9.88 -4.32
C PHE A 123 11.23 -10.02 -5.67
N ALA A 124 10.86 -9.18 -6.63
CA ALA A 124 11.55 -9.14 -7.90
C ALA A 124 13.03 -8.77 -7.72
N SER A 125 13.90 -9.39 -8.53
CA SER A 125 15.31 -9.00 -8.59
C SER A 125 15.42 -7.59 -9.16
N ILE A 126 16.26 -6.76 -8.55
CA ILE A 126 16.48 -5.37 -8.96
C ILE A 126 17.89 -5.22 -9.49
N GLU A 127 18.01 -4.63 -10.67
CA GLU A 127 19.28 -4.12 -11.18
C GLU A 127 19.37 -2.62 -10.90
N ALA A 128 20.41 -2.19 -10.18
CA ALA A 128 20.55 -0.79 -9.79
C ALA A 128 20.52 0.19 -10.97
N GLY A 129 21.02 -0.22 -12.14
CA GLY A 129 21.00 0.59 -13.38
C GLY A 129 19.59 0.80 -13.98
N ASN A 130 18.60 0.05 -13.51
CA ASN A 130 17.21 0.13 -13.98
C ASN A 130 16.29 0.90 -13.03
N ILE A 131 16.82 1.41 -11.92
CA ILE A 131 16.07 2.26 -10.99
C ILE A 131 16.14 3.72 -11.44
N LEU A 132 15.00 4.28 -11.88
CA LEU A 132 14.93 5.68 -12.31
C LEU A 132 14.88 6.66 -11.15
N TRP A 133 14.21 6.28 -10.07
CA TRP A 133 14.18 7.03 -8.82
C TRP A 133 13.95 6.08 -7.65
N SER A 134 14.44 6.49 -6.48
CA SER A 134 14.01 5.89 -5.21
C SER A 134 13.84 6.96 -4.14
N SER A 135 13.00 6.68 -3.17
CA SER A 135 12.81 7.51 -1.98
C SER A 135 12.39 6.65 -0.81
N ARG A 136 12.92 6.97 0.37
CA ARG A 136 12.47 6.35 1.61
C ARG A 136 11.51 7.24 2.35
N PHE A 137 10.52 6.61 2.97
CA PHE A 137 9.56 7.27 3.84
C PHE A 137 9.28 6.42 5.07
N TRP A 138 8.77 7.09 6.10
CA TRP A 138 8.40 6.47 7.36
C TRP A 138 6.97 6.84 7.67
N GLN A 139 6.23 5.86 8.16
CA GLN A 139 4.83 6.02 8.49
C GLN A 139 4.45 5.29 9.78
N VAL A 140 3.37 5.74 10.38
CA VAL A 140 2.68 5.01 11.45
C VAL A 140 1.49 4.26 10.86
N LEU A 141 1.24 3.06 11.37
CA LEU A 141 0.09 2.25 11.00
C LEU A 141 -0.86 2.24 12.21
N PRO A 142 -1.79 3.19 12.35
CA PRO A 142 -2.62 3.28 13.55
C PRO A 142 -3.57 2.07 13.67
N LYS A 143 -3.87 1.67 14.91
CA LYS A 143 -4.73 0.52 15.23
C LYS A 143 -6.14 0.63 14.68
N GLU A 144 -6.74 1.82 14.79
CA GLU A 144 -8.12 2.10 14.42
C GLU A 144 -8.38 1.85 12.92
N GLU A 145 -7.41 2.20 12.07
CA GLU A 145 -7.51 2.07 10.60
C GLU A 145 -6.99 0.73 10.06
N ASN A 146 -6.40 -0.10 10.92
CA ASN A 146 -5.73 -1.34 10.54
C ASN A 146 -6.10 -2.54 11.42
N PRO A 147 -7.40 -2.84 11.65
CA PRO A 147 -7.81 -3.85 12.63
C PRO A 147 -7.15 -5.22 12.43
N LEU A 148 -6.92 -5.66 11.18
CA LEU A 148 -6.27 -6.93 10.87
C LEU A 148 -4.80 -7.01 11.36
N LEU A 149 -4.06 -5.90 11.39
CA LEU A 149 -2.68 -5.88 11.91
C LEU A 149 -2.62 -6.06 13.44
N TYR A 150 -3.73 -5.82 14.14
CA TYR A 150 -3.82 -5.85 15.61
C TYR A 150 -4.70 -6.97 16.13
N GLU A 151 -5.31 -7.75 15.23
CA GLU A 151 -6.19 -8.85 15.61
C GLU A 151 -5.42 -9.87 16.45
N ASN A 152 -5.90 -10.10 17.67
CA ASN A 152 -5.29 -11.00 18.66
C ASN A 152 -3.78 -10.76 18.91
N ASN A 153 -3.28 -9.55 18.62
CA ASN A 153 -1.85 -9.20 18.63
C ASN A 153 -0.99 -10.10 17.71
N LEU A 154 -1.55 -10.69 16.66
CA LEU A 154 -0.86 -11.67 15.81
C LEU A 154 0.47 -11.15 15.26
N LEU A 155 0.50 -9.92 14.72
CA LEU A 155 1.73 -9.32 14.21
C LEU A 155 2.79 -9.18 15.31
N PHE A 156 2.43 -8.60 16.45
CA PHE A 156 3.37 -8.42 17.56
C PHE A 156 3.92 -9.74 18.07
N ASN A 157 3.06 -10.75 18.23
CA ASN A 157 3.45 -12.09 18.66
C ASN A 157 4.37 -12.76 17.63
N THR A 158 4.09 -12.63 16.33
CA THR A 158 4.95 -13.20 15.27
C THR A 158 6.35 -12.57 15.29
N LEU A 159 6.44 -11.24 15.47
CA LEU A 159 7.74 -10.57 15.62
C LEU A 159 8.49 -11.07 16.87
N LYS A 160 7.77 -11.21 17.98
CA LYS A 160 8.33 -11.67 19.25
C LYS A 160 8.85 -13.10 19.16
N GLU A 161 8.05 -14.02 18.64
CA GLU A 161 8.41 -15.43 18.44
C GLU A 161 9.63 -15.56 17.54
N GLY A 162 9.69 -14.81 16.42
CA GLY A 162 10.85 -14.81 15.54
C GLY A 162 12.16 -14.42 16.24
N ILE A 163 12.09 -13.47 17.18
CA ILE A 163 13.23 -13.04 17.99
C ILE A 163 13.60 -14.09 19.05
N GLU A 164 12.60 -14.62 19.78
CA GLU A 164 12.80 -15.63 20.82
C GLU A 164 13.40 -16.93 20.25
N ASP A 165 12.93 -17.34 19.08
CA ASP A 165 13.43 -18.51 18.33
C ASP A 165 14.76 -18.24 17.60
N ARG A 166 15.27 -16.99 17.65
CA ARG A 166 16.52 -16.56 17.01
C ARG A 166 16.52 -16.72 15.49
N THR A 167 15.34 -16.68 14.88
CA THR A 167 15.19 -16.70 13.41
C THR A 167 15.32 -15.31 12.81
N VAL A 168 15.12 -14.27 13.63
CA VAL A 168 15.19 -12.86 13.21
C VAL A 168 15.97 -12.04 14.23
N PHE A 169 16.75 -11.06 13.75
CA PHE A 169 17.45 -10.13 14.61
C PHE A 169 16.57 -8.93 14.99
N ALA A 170 16.70 -8.49 16.25
CA ALA A 170 16.15 -7.23 16.73
C ALA A 170 17.25 -6.16 16.79
N TYR A 171 16.89 -4.92 16.48
CA TYR A 171 17.79 -3.77 16.50
C TYR A 171 17.22 -2.67 17.41
N HIS A 172 18.08 -1.79 17.91
CA HIS A 172 17.62 -0.63 18.65
C HIS A 172 16.80 0.29 17.73
N PRO A 173 15.66 0.88 18.17
CA PRO A 173 14.83 1.74 17.32
C PRO A 173 15.52 2.97 16.69
N SER A 174 16.64 3.40 17.26
CA SER A 174 17.46 4.49 16.70
C SER A 174 18.50 4.03 15.67
N ASP A 175 18.71 2.72 15.49
CA ASP A 175 19.63 2.18 14.49
C ASP A 175 18.96 2.13 13.11
N GLU A 176 18.94 3.28 12.43
CA GLU A 176 18.25 3.42 11.13
C GLU A 176 18.88 2.58 9.99
N ILE A 177 20.11 2.07 10.18
CA ILE A 177 20.86 1.30 9.17
C ILE A 177 20.99 -0.19 9.52
N LEU A 178 20.49 -0.61 10.69
CA LEU A 178 20.50 -2.00 11.15
C LEU A 178 21.94 -2.56 11.24
N ALA A 179 22.88 -1.77 11.73
CA ALA A 179 24.29 -2.14 11.76
C ALA A 179 24.65 -3.04 12.94
N SER A 180 23.91 -2.98 14.05
CA SER A 180 24.28 -3.66 15.30
C SER A 180 23.07 -4.35 15.92
N PRO A 181 22.87 -5.66 15.66
CA PRO A 181 21.78 -6.40 16.27
C PRO A 181 21.94 -6.45 17.80
N LEU A 182 20.83 -6.33 18.50
CA LEU A 182 20.75 -6.50 19.94
C LEU A 182 21.05 -7.96 20.29
N LYS A 183 21.72 -8.18 21.41
CA LYS A 183 21.76 -9.51 22.02
C LYS A 183 20.36 -9.88 22.50
N HIS A 184 20.08 -11.17 22.54
CA HIS A 184 18.76 -11.68 22.94
C HIS A 184 18.31 -11.17 24.32
N ASP A 185 19.22 -11.07 25.30
CA ASP A 185 18.94 -10.55 26.65
C ASP A 185 18.74 -9.03 26.71
N GLN A 186 19.00 -8.32 25.62
CA GLN A 186 18.80 -6.87 25.49
C GLN A 186 17.46 -6.50 24.84
N VAL A 187 16.73 -7.48 24.29
CA VAL A 187 15.41 -7.24 23.71
C VAL A 187 14.38 -7.21 24.82
N ASP A 188 13.89 -6.01 25.12
CA ASP A 188 12.82 -5.80 26.09
C ASP A 188 11.48 -5.62 25.36
N PHE A 189 10.63 -6.64 25.43
CA PHE A 189 9.29 -6.59 24.86
C PHE A 189 8.37 -5.60 25.61
N LYS A 190 8.72 -5.25 26.85
CA LYS A 190 7.96 -4.47 27.83
C LYS A 190 6.52 -4.96 28.02
N ASN A 191 5.91 -4.61 29.14
CA ASN A 191 4.47 -4.83 29.35
C ASN A 191 3.74 -3.49 29.21
N GLY A 192 3.12 -3.25 28.06
CA GLY A 192 2.44 -2.01 27.73
C GLY A 192 1.31 -2.23 26.74
N GLU A 193 0.49 -1.20 26.55
CA GLU A 193 -0.57 -1.22 25.54
C GLU A 193 0.05 -0.99 24.16
N LEU A 194 -0.08 -1.95 23.23
CA LEU A 194 0.31 -1.78 21.84
C LEU A 194 -0.55 -0.70 21.17
N LEU A 195 0.07 0.45 20.85
CA LEU A 195 -0.61 1.61 20.27
C LEU A 195 -0.64 1.53 18.75
N TYR A 196 0.55 1.43 18.14
CA TYR A 196 0.71 1.37 16.70
C TYR A 196 2.03 0.71 16.29
N PHE A 197 2.18 0.41 15.00
CA PHE A 197 3.47 0.07 14.39
C PHE A 197 4.01 1.26 13.61
N LYS A 198 5.34 1.43 13.60
CA LYS A 198 6.02 2.28 12.61
C LYS A 198 6.61 1.39 11.52
N THR A 199 6.58 1.87 10.28
CA THR A 199 7.32 1.26 9.18
C THR A 199 8.27 2.26 8.54
N LYS A 200 9.39 1.74 8.03
CA LYS A 200 10.26 2.42 7.08
C LYS A 200 10.12 1.68 5.76
N GLU A 201 10.01 2.41 4.66
CA GLU A 201 9.77 1.85 3.35
C GLU A 201 10.67 2.49 2.30
N GLU A 202 10.92 1.76 1.23
CA GLU A 202 11.63 2.24 0.05
C GLU A 202 10.70 2.12 -1.15
N ALA A 203 10.31 3.26 -1.71
CA ALA A 203 9.64 3.34 -2.99
C ALA A 203 10.68 3.52 -4.08
N PHE A 204 10.54 2.80 -5.18
CA PHE A 204 11.39 2.95 -6.35
C PHE A 204 10.66 2.57 -7.63
N TYR A 205 11.06 3.17 -8.74
CA TYR A 205 10.55 2.78 -10.06
C TYR A 205 11.57 1.98 -10.84
N ASP A 206 11.17 0.78 -11.27
CA ASP A 206 11.94 -0.11 -12.12
C ASP A 206 11.50 0.06 -13.57
N LYS A 207 12.39 0.60 -14.42
CA LYS A 207 12.08 0.84 -15.84
C LYS A 207 11.93 -0.43 -16.67
N THR A 208 12.55 -1.53 -16.25
CA THR A 208 12.47 -2.82 -16.95
C THR A 208 11.06 -3.36 -16.86
N ARG A 209 10.48 -3.30 -15.65
CA ARG A 209 9.13 -3.81 -15.37
C ARG A 209 8.05 -2.72 -15.48
N LYS A 210 8.46 -1.46 -15.60
CA LYS A 210 7.61 -0.27 -15.68
C LYS A 210 6.62 -0.17 -14.52
N VAL A 211 7.11 -0.47 -13.31
CA VAL A 211 6.34 -0.45 -12.05
C VAL A 211 7.04 0.37 -10.99
N THR A 212 6.24 1.02 -10.14
CA THR A 212 6.72 1.46 -8.83
C THR A 212 6.46 0.36 -7.82
N GLU A 213 7.51 -0.08 -7.15
CA GLU A 213 7.39 -0.94 -5.97
C GLU A 213 7.59 -0.11 -4.71
N MET A 214 6.90 -0.50 -3.64
CA MET A 214 7.13 0.02 -2.30
C MET A 214 7.41 -1.16 -1.39
N ARG A 215 8.66 -1.31 -0.95
CA ARG A 215 9.08 -2.41 -0.07
C ARG A 215 9.15 -1.94 1.37
N ILE A 216 8.54 -2.71 2.26
CA ILE A 216 8.76 -2.53 3.70
C ILE A 216 10.21 -2.89 4.00
N VAL A 217 10.89 -2.00 4.72
CA VAL A 217 12.28 -2.18 5.16
C VAL A 217 12.29 -2.60 6.62
N THR A 218 11.54 -1.90 7.48
CA THR A 218 11.51 -2.22 8.92
C THR A 218 10.12 -2.14 9.51
N LEU A 219 9.91 -2.91 10.59
CA LEU A 219 8.77 -2.83 11.48
C LEU A 219 9.21 -2.48 12.90
N VAL A 220 8.46 -1.62 13.58
CA VAL A 220 8.72 -1.20 14.97
C VAL A 220 7.41 -1.18 15.75
N PRO A 221 7.18 -2.09 16.72
CA PRO A 221 6.04 -1.97 17.62
C PRO A 221 6.25 -0.82 18.61
N VAL A 222 5.20 -0.03 18.81
CA VAL A 222 5.18 1.11 19.73
C VAL A 222 4.12 0.89 20.79
N VAL A 223 4.53 0.95 22.05
CA VAL A 223 3.65 0.72 23.20
C VAL A 223 3.49 1.96 24.06
N LYS A 224 2.40 2.03 24.79
CA LYS A 224 2.19 2.96 25.89
C LYS A 224 2.45 2.28 27.22
N ILE A 225 3.30 2.90 28.04
CA ILE A 225 3.51 2.51 29.44
C ILE A 225 3.33 3.76 30.28
N GLU A 226 2.31 3.76 31.13
CA GLU A 226 1.90 4.95 31.88
C GLU A 226 1.66 6.15 30.95
N ASN A 227 2.53 7.17 31.01
CA ASN A 227 2.48 8.37 30.17
C ASN A 227 3.48 8.36 29.01
N ASP A 228 4.35 7.37 28.94
CA ASP A 228 5.41 7.30 27.94
C ASP A 228 5.00 6.46 26.73
N THR A 229 5.37 6.96 25.55
CA THR A 229 5.26 6.22 24.28
C THR A 229 6.64 5.69 23.92
N ILE A 230 6.76 4.38 23.79
CA ILE A 230 8.04 3.69 23.71
C ILE A 230 8.10 2.86 22.44
N ASP A 231 9.10 3.13 21.61
CA ASP A 231 9.52 2.25 20.52
C ASP A 231 10.27 1.06 21.14
N LEU A 232 9.82 -0.18 20.90
CA LEU A 232 10.39 -1.35 21.58
C LEU A 232 11.70 -1.79 20.91
N PHE A 233 11.60 -2.26 19.67
CA PHE A 233 12.71 -2.78 18.88
C PHE A 233 12.40 -2.62 17.40
N THR A 234 13.42 -2.74 16.55
CA THR A 234 13.27 -2.75 15.09
C THR A 234 13.55 -4.14 14.55
N VAL A 235 12.70 -4.62 13.65
CA VAL A 235 12.91 -5.85 12.87
C VAL A 235 13.13 -5.48 11.42
N TYR A 236 14.10 -6.14 10.76
CA TYR A 236 14.25 -6.07 9.31
C TYR A 236 13.14 -6.89 8.65
N TYR A 237 12.22 -6.22 7.96
CA TYR A 237 11.02 -6.89 7.44
C TYR A 237 11.33 -8.09 6.52
N PRO A 238 12.31 -8.02 5.59
CA PRO A 238 12.66 -9.16 4.75
C PRO A 238 13.06 -10.44 5.49
N GLU A 239 13.59 -10.35 6.71
CA GLU A 239 13.98 -11.52 7.53
C GLU A 239 12.78 -12.24 8.17
N ILE A 240 11.67 -11.53 8.43
CA ILE A 240 10.50 -12.10 9.12
C ILE A 240 9.37 -12.51 8.15
N ARG A 241 9.54 -12.28 6.84
CA ARG A 241 8.46 -12.48 5.86
C ARG A 241 7.89 -13.88 5.88
N GLU A 242 8.72 -14.90 5.97
CA GLU A 242 8.27 -16.30 5.96
C GLU A 242 7.31 -16.59 7.13
N GLN A 243 7.65 -16.13 8.33
CA GLN A 243 6.80 -16.25 9.51
C GLN A 243 5.51 -15.44 9.34
N LEU A 244 5.58 -14.25 8.75
CA LEU A 244 4.39 -13.43 8.44
C LEU A 244 3.50 -14.04 7.34
N GLY A 245 4.09 -14.75 6.38
CA GLY A 245 3.36 -15.48 5.33
C GLY A 245 2.62 -16.68 5.91
N GLN A 246 3.20 -17.34 6.91
CA GLN A 246 2.56 -18.45 7.63
C GLN A 246 1.51 -17.97 8.66
N ALA A 247 1.58 -16.71 9.09
CA ALA A 247 0.60 -16.09 9.97
C ALA A 247 -0.70 -15.77 9.22
N SER A 248 -1.55 -16.79 9.03
CA SER A 248 -2.81 -16.67 8.33
C SER A 248 -3.78 -15.71 9.01
N LEU A 249 -4.43 -14.88 8.21
CA LEU A 249 -5.55 -14.05 8.63
C LEU A 249 -6.85 -14.82 8.44
N GLN A 250 -7.83 -14.58 9.31
CA GLN A 250 -9.20 -15.01 9.05
C GLN A 250 -9.96 -13.80 8.49
N PRO A 251 -10.14 -13.68 7.16
CA PRO A 251 -10.89 -12.57 6.58
C PRO A 251 -12.40 -12.78 6.84
N GLN A 252 -12.81 -12.72 8.11
CA GLN A 252 -14.22 -12.64 8.46
C GLN A 252 -14.61 -11.17 8.53
N LYS A 253 -15.19 -10.67 7.43
CA LYS A 253 -15.80 -9.34 7.23
C LYS A 253 -14.92 -8.20 6.69
N SER A 254 -13.67 -8.42 6.31
CA SER A 254 -12.86 -7.38 5.66
C SER A 254 -13.08 -7.34 4.15
N GLN A 255 -13.08 -6.14 3.54
CA GLN A 255 -12.91 -5.98 2.08
C GLN A 255 -11.47 -6.25 1.61
N SER A 256 -10.60 -6.68 2.53
CA SER A 256 -9.20 -7.02 2.28
C SER A 256 -9.08 -8.25 1.39
N ILE A 257 -8.05 -8.23 0.54
CA ILE A 257 -7.66 -9.36 -0.32
C ILE A 257 -6.51 -10.19 0.27
N ALA A 258 -6.03 -9.83 1.48
CA ALA A 258 -4.90 -10.47 2.13
C ALA A 258 -5.31 -11.75 2.87
N GLU A 259 -4.49 -12.80 2.76
CA GLU A 259 -4.70 -14.10 3.43
C GLU A 259 -3.71 -14.32 4.58
N SER A 260 -2.64 -13.52 4.63
CA SER A 260 -1.58 -13.57 5.65
C SER A 260 -1.15 -12.15 6.08
N LEU A 261 -0.38 -12.05 7.17
CA LEU A 261 0.23 -10.78 7.55
C LEU A 261 1.19 -10.25 6.48
N ASP A 262 1.94 -11.13 5.80
CA ASP A 262 2.83 -10.71 4.71
C ASP A 262 2.04 -10.12 3.53
N ASP A 263 0.87 -10.69 3.21
CA ASP A 263 0.01 -10.18 2.15
C ASP A 263 -0.45 -8.74 2.41
N LEU A 264 -0.80 -8.40 3.66
CA LEU A 264 -1.18 -7.02 4.02
C LEU A 264 -0.07 -6.04 3.64
N PHE A 265 1.18 -6.37 3.97
CA PHE A 265 2.33 -5.52 3.68
C PHE A 265 2.70 -5.50 2.20
N TYR A 266 2.78 -6.68 1.57
CA TYR A 266 3.17 -6.84 0.18
C TYR A 266 2.17 -6.20 -0.79
N LEU A 267 0.88 -6.40 -0.55
CA LEU A 267 -0.22 -5.82 -1.32
C LEU A 267 -0.63 -4.44 -0.81
N ARG A 268 0.08 -3.87 0.17
CA ARG A 268 -0.21 -2.56 0.76
C ARG A 268 -1.67 -2.39 1.20
N ASP A 269 -2.28 -3.46 1.68
CA ASP A 269 -3.66 -3.48 2.16
C ASP A 269 -3.73 -2.97 3.61
N PHE A 270 -3.18 -1.77 3.83
CA PHE A 270 -3.12 -1.09 5.11
C PHE A 270 -3.22 0.42 4.91
N TYR A 271 -3.70 1.12 5.94
CA TYR A 271 -3.58 2.56 6.05
C TYR A 271 -2.27 2.92 6.74
N GLY A 272 -1.51 3.84 6.14
CA GLY A 272 -0.30 4.38 6.73
C GLY A 272 -0.29 5.90 6.67
N GLU A 273 0.12 6.53 7.77
CA GLU A 273 0.27 7.98 7.85
C GLU A 273 1.77 8.35 7.80
N ILE A 274 2.19 8.89 6.66
CA ILE A 274 3.57 9.33 6.42
C ILE A 274 3.92 10.47 7.38
N TYR A 275 4.95 10.29 8.22
CA TYR A 275 5.45 11.35 9.12
C TYR A 275 6.85 11.84 8.75
N LYS A 276 7.58 11.12 7.91
CA LYS A 276 8.93 11.49 7.42
C LYS A 276 9.11 10.97 5.99
N VAL A 277 9.77 11.75 5.15
CA VAL A 277 10.24 11.36 3.81
C VAL A 277 11.69 11.81 3.69
N THR A 278 12.51 11.08 2.95
CA THR A 278 13.89 11.47 2.65
C THR A 278 13.90 12.85 2.02
N ASN A 279 14.67 13.76 2.60
CA ASN A 279 14.84 15.13 2.13
C ASN A 279 16.24 15.62 2.48
N SER A 280 16.65 16.74 1.88
CA SER A 280 17.99 17.32 2.04
C SER A 280 18.39 17.61 3.48
N TYR A 281 17.43 17.75 4.39
CA TYR A 281 17.66 18.03 5.80
C TYR A 281 17.45 16.82 6.71
N ASN A 282 17.02 15.68 6.16
CA ASN A 282 16.62 14.46 6.89
C ASN A 282 15.62 14.75 8.04
N LYS A 283 14.72 15.74 7.87
CA LYS A 283 13.75 16.15 8.90
C LYS A 283 12.36 15.54 8.68
N PRO A 284 11.59 15.21 9.74
CA PRO A 284 10.19 14.77 9.63
C PRO A 284 9.27 15.92 9.18
N LEU A 285 8.06 15.60 8.71
CA LEU A 285 7.09 16.60 8.24
C LEU A 285 6.78 17.66 9.30
N LYS A 286 6.62 17.24 10.57
CA LYS A 286 6.39 18.14 11.72
C LYS A 286 7.45 19.21 11.95
N ALA A 287 8.63 19.07 11.36
CA ALA A 287 9.68 20.08 11.47
C ALA A 287 9.44 21.29 10.56
N TYR A 288 8.53 21.18 9.58
CA TYR A 288 8.27 22.22 8.59
C TYR A 288 6.78 22.33 8.18
N THR A 289 5.89 21.53 8.77
CA THR A 289 4.45 21.57 8.55
C THR A 289 3.74 21.83 9.89
N PRO A 290 2.82 22.81 9.97
CA PRO A 290 1.97 23.03 11.14
C PRO A 290 1.16 21.78 11.55
N SER A 291 0.90 21.61 12.85
CA SER A 291 0.26 20.40 13.38
C SER A 291 -1.12 20.11 12.79
N ASP A 292 -1.92 21.15 12.54
CA ASP A 292 -3.26 21.08 11.94
C ASP A 292 -3.25 20.71 10.44
N GLN A 293 -2.07 20.73 9.80
CA GLN A 293 -1.88 20.40 8.38
C GLN A 293 -1.08 19.11 8.16
N LEU A 294 -0.68 18.39 9.23
CA LEU A 294 0.19 17.23 9.12
C LEU A 294 -0.44 16.09 8.32
N GLN A 295 -1.70 15.77 8.60
CA GLN A 295 -2.43 14.69 7.92
C GLN A 295 -2.56 14.99 6.43
N GLU A 296 -2.90 16.23 6.08
CA GLU A 296 -2.99 16.66 4.68
C GLU A 296 -1.61 16.62 3.99
N ALA A 297 -0.54 17.04 4.68
CA ALA A 297 0.82 16.95 4.14
C ALA A 297 1.27 15.49 3.93
N ALA A 298 0.93 14.58 4.85
CA ALA A 298 1.18 13.15 4.71
C ALA A 298 0.46 12.59 3.48
N LEU A 299 -0.82 12.91 3.32
CA LEU A 299 -1.64 12.50 2.18
C LEU A 299 -1.10 13.05 0.86
N ARG A 300 -0.68 14.31 0.83
CA ARG A 300 -0.01 14.93 -0.32
C ARG A 300 1.25 14.15 -0.72
N LYS A 301 2.07 13.70 0.24
CA LYS A 301 3.24 12.87 -0.04
C LYS A 301 2.88 11.52 -0.64
N TYR A 302 1.82 10.88 -0.15
CA TYR A 302 1.34 9.63 -0.71
C TYR A 302 0.94 9.78 -2.18
N PHE A 303 0.13 10.80 -2.51
CA PHE A 303 -0.26 11.05 -3.90
C PHE A 303 0.88 11.55 -4.78
N GLU A 304 1.87 12.27 -4.24
CA GLU A 304 3.10 12.61 -4.99
C GLU A 304 3.83 11.35 -5.49
N PHE A 305 3.89 10.26 -4.70
CA PHE A 305 4.48 8.99 -5.14
C PHE A 305 3.66 8.29 -6.23
N ILE A 306 2.32 8.29 -6.11
CA ILE A 306 1.44 7.73 -7.14
C ILE A 306 1.58 8.52 -8.44
N GLU A 307 1.62 9.86 -8.37
CA GLU A 307 1.71 10.74 -9.53
C GLU A 307 3.09 10.80 -10.16
N LEU A 308 4.14 10.47 -9.41
CA LEU A 308 5.46 10.21 -9.96
C LEU A 308 5.43 8.91 -10.78
N THR A 309 4.78 7.87 -10.28
CA THR A 309 4.59 6.60 -11.01
C THR A 309 3.87 6.84 -12.34
N ASN A 310 2.77 7.60 -12.33
CA ASN A 310 1.98 7.89 -13.53
C ASN A 310 2.79 8.60 -14.62
N ARG A 311 3.72 9.50 -14.25
CA ARG A 311 4.63 10.15 -15.21
C ARG A 311 5.61 9.16 -15.82
N MET A 312 6.13 8.25 -15.01
CA MET A 312 7.18 7.31 -15.42
C MET A 312 6.65 6.19 -16.33
N VAL A 313 5.33 5.95 -16.39
CA VAL A 313 4.69 4.95 -17.28
C VAL A 313 5.14 5.11 -18.75
N PHE A 314 5.52 6.34 -19.11
CA PHE A 314 5.92 6.74 -20.44
C PHE A 314 7.42 6.66 -20.74
N GLU A 315 8.26 6.49 -19.72
CA GLU A 315 9.71 6.50 -19.88
C GLU A 315 10.18 5.15 -20.45
N GLU A 316 11.14 5.21 -21.37
CA GLU A 316 11.80 4.06 -22.01
C GLU A 316 13.21 3.85 -21.46
#